data_AF-A0A842WVX3-F1
#
_entry.id   AF-A0A842WVX3-F1
#
_cell.length_a   1.000
_cell.length_b   1.000
_cell.length_c   1.000
_cell.angle_alpha   90.00
_cell.angle_beta   90.00
_cell.angle_gamma   90.00
#
_symmetry.space_group_name_H-M   'P 1'
#
loop_
_entity.id
_entity.type
_entity.pdbx_description
1 polymer ?
#
loop_
_entity_poly.entity_id
_entity_poly.type
_entity_poly.pdbx_seq_one_letter_code
_entity_poly.pdbx_strand_id
1 'polypeptide(L)'
;MNGEKKHRKSSKKKWIVTAGIIAIMSGIWLALRSGLKPSRITYPCQRAALSNIDVFKMMVVSLFPGIANTIVSKKSKTLLVMGGLLVTSMFVSTNMVQNDYFYPSQIDYSTLPIQLDEHIATLENPSNLYYVRNASGQNGSMDLAVTTLFSMLESNGESFYNSSESSGLISATDVIVFKVNAQWDRRGGTNNDLLRSLIQAILNHPDGFTGEIVICDNGQGYGHFDYGRSNAYNDSNNVLRVVESFHPAKVSAYLWDDLRTEEVAEFSTGDTDDGYVVSDSFDTETQLYVSYPKFTTVFGTNVSFKKGTYNGTHYDSDKLKVINTNVLKSHRRYGVTACVKNYMGLPMGMIVNPISSIIPHEHFSIALGGMGALMAEVRAPILNILDMIWICPHPLEESSRCGPDVMYTSAKFADIIAASTDPVALDYWSAKNVLCQAAEYLEYEKYSSMDPDYEPISPSYPGNHPMDESFHNYLNRSNEVLIEHGYSFTMDPDRMNVFITNLENSTTPIPTEHPTDFSMILVGSSIIGGLLVIAVLVYLRKK
;
A
#
# COMPACT_ATOMS: atom_id res chain seq x y z
N MET A 1 -46.98 4.89 55.37
CA MET A 1 -46.29 5.22 54.10
C MET A 1 -45.36 4.09 53.63
N ASN A 2 -45.87 2.90 53.27
CA ASN A 2 -45.05 1.77 52.78
C ASN A 2 -45.50 1.19 51.42
N GLY A 3 -46.37 1.91 50.69
CA GLY A 3 -46.90 1.46 49.39
C GLY A 3 -46.07 1.85 48.15
N GLU A 4 -45.30 2.95 48.19
CA GLU A 4 -44.69 3.51 46.96
C GLU A 4 -43.32 2.93 46.56
N LYS A 5 -42.57 2.31 47.48
CA LYS A 5 -41.20 1.81 47.16
C LYS A 5 -41.19 0.51 46.33
N LYS A 6 -42.29 -0.26 46.30
CA LYS A 6 -42.35 -1.56 45.59
C LYS A 6 -42.55 -1.39 44.08
N HIS A 7 -43.28 -0.36 43.64
CA HIS A 7 -43.54 -0.11 42.21
C HIS A 7 -42.28 0.36 41.45
N ARG A 8 -41.43 1.20 42.07
CA ARG A 8 -40.25 1.81 41.42
C ARG A 8 -39.11 0.82 41.15
N LYS A 9 -38.95 -0.23 41.98
CA LYS A 9 -37.94 -1.30 41.78
C LYS A 9 -38.32 -2.29 40.66
N SER A 10 -39.61 -2.56 40.49
CA SER A 10 -40.13 -3.44 39.42
C SER A 10 -39.94 -2.83 38.03
N SER A 11 -40.19 -1.52 37.90
CA SER A 11 -40.01 -0.75 36.66
C SER A 11 -38.56 -0.73 36.15
N LYS A 12 -37.57 -0.51 37.04
CA LYS A 12 -36.14 -0.49 36.65
C LYS A 12 -35.63 -1.84 36.12
N LYS A 13 -36.07 -2.95 36.73
CA LYS A 13 -35.69 -4.29 36.26
C LYS A 13 -36.25 -4.60 34.86
N LYS A 14 -37.48 -4.18 34.59
CA LYS A 14 -38.09 -4.32 33.26
C LYS A 14 -37.31 -3.52 32.21
N TRP A 15 -36.90 -2.30 32.53
CA TRP A 15 -36.15 -1.46 31.58
C TRP A 15 -34.78 -2.02 31.20
N ILE A 16 -34.04 -2.57 32.18
CA ILE A 16 -32.75 -3.25 31.91
C ILE A 16 -32.95 -4.47 31.01
N VAL A 17 -33.96 -5.28 31.28
CA VAL A 17 -34.26 -6.48 30.47
C VAL A 17 -34.66 -6.07 29.05
N THR A 18 -35.48 -5.03 28.89
CA THR A 18 -35.86 -4.50 27.57
C THR A 18 -34.64 -3.95 26.82
N ALA A 19 -33.78 -3.17 27.46
CA ALA A 19 -32.55 -2.67 26.85
C ALA A 19 -31.59 -3.80 26.44
N GLY A 20 -31.50 -4.85 27.26
CA GLY A 20 -30.70 -6.05 26.94
C GLY A 20 -31.24 -6.83 25.74
N ILE A 21 -32.56 -6.99 25.63
CA ILE A 21 -33.20 -7.61 24.46
C ILE A 21 -32.92 -6.78 23.20
N ILE A 22 -33.03 -5.45 23.27
CA ILE A 22 -32.72 -4.55 22.15
C ILE A 22 -31.25 -4.67 21.73
N ALA A 23 -30.32 -4.74 22.68
CA ALA A 23 -28.90 -4.91 22.40
C ALA A 23 -28.59 -6.27 21.76
N ILE A 24 -29.22 -7.36 22.23
CA ILE A 24 -29.06 -8.70 21.64
C ILE A 24 -29.60 -8.74 20.21
N MET A 25 -30.82 -8.21 19.98
CA MET A 25 -31.40 -8.13 18.64
C MET A 25 -30.57 -7.25 17.71
N SER A 26 -29.98 -6.17 18.22
CA SER A 26 -29.05 -5.31 17.49
C SER A 26 -27.75 -6.04 17.14
N GLY A 27 -27.21 -6.87 18.05
CA GLY A 27 -26.04 -7.70 17.79
C GLY A 27 -26.29 -8.79 16.74
N ILE A 28 -27.44 -9.46 16.80
CA ILE A 28 -27.87 -10.44 15.78
C ILE A 28 -28.04 -9.74 14.43
N TRP A 29 -28.70 -8.57 14.40
CA TRP A 29 -28.86 -7.77 13.18
C TRP A 29 -27.52 -7.35 12.60
N LEU A 30 -26.59 -6.86 13.43
CA LEU A 30 -25.25 -6.46 13.02
C LEU A 30 -24.48 -7.65 12.42
N ALA A 31 -24.52 -8.82 13.06
CA ALA A 31 -23.86 -10.02 12.58
C ALA A 31 -24.45 -10.50 11.24
N LEU A 32 -25.78 -10.58 11.12
CA LEU A 32 -26.45 -11.03 9.90
C LEU A 32 -26.27 -10.07 8.73
N ARG A 33 -26.26 -8.75 8.98
CA ARG A 33 -26.22 -7.73 7.92
C ARG A 33 -24.81 -7.30 7.55
N SER A 34 -23.84 -7.47 8.43
CA SER A 34 -22.43 -7.28 8.10
C SER A 34 -21.85 -8.54 7.44
N GLY A 35 -22.32 -9.72 7.83
CA GLY A 35 -21.92 -10.99 7.20
C GLY A 35 -20.40 -11.15 7.16
N LEU A 36 -19.87 -11.66 6.04
CA LEU A 36 -18.43 -11.78 5.78
C LEU A 36 -17.80 -10.50 5.18
N LYS A 37 -18.53 -9.39 5.11
CA LYS A 37 -18.02 -8.11 4.60
C LYS A 37 -18.00 -7.06 5.71
N PRO A 38 -16.91 -6.95 6.49
CA PRO A 38 -16.80 -6.04 7.64
C PRO A 38 -17.04 -4.57 7.31
N SER A 39 -16.79 -4.14 6.07
CA SER A 39 -17.02 -2.76 5.60
C SER A 39 -18.47 -2.29 5.76
N ARG A 40 -19.45 -3.20 5.79
CA ARG A 40 -20.88 -2.88 5.95
C ARG A 40 -21.27 -2.38 7.34
N ILE A 41 -20.34 -2.41 8.30
CA ILE A 41 -20.56 -1.87 9.65
C ILE A 41 -20.72 -0.35 9.63
N THR A 42 -20.18 0.34 8.63
CA THR A 42 -20.28 1.80 8.48
C THR A 42 -21.68 2.28 8.09
N TYR A 43 -22.55 1.37 7.66
CA TYR A 43 -23.90 1.70 7.20
C TYR A 43 -24.77 2.24 8.36
N PRO A 44 -25.71 3.17 8.10
CA PRO A 44 -26.47 3.86 9.14
C PRO A 44 -27.19 2.92 10.13
N CYS A 45 -27.80 1.85 9.64
CA CYS A 45 -28.53 0.88 10.47
C CYS A 45 -27.59 0.03 11.35
N GLN A 46 -26.38 -0.24 10.87
CA GLN A 46 -25.35 -0.99 11.58
C GLN A 46 -24.70 -0.11 12.66
N ARG A 47 -24.51 1.18 12.39
CA ARG A 47 -24.09 2.17 13.41
C ARG A 47 -25.15 2.37 14.49
N ALA A 48 -26.44 2.40 14.12
CA ALA A 48 -27.52 2.44 15.10
C ALA A 48 -27.57 1.17 15.97
N ALA A 49 -27.33 -0.01 15.37
CA ALA A 49 -27.23 -1.27 16.10
C ALA A 49 -26.06 -1.28 17.09
N LEU A 50 -24.89 -0.77 16.69
CA LEU A 50 -23.73 -0.58 17.58
C LEU A 50 -24.05 0.37 18.74
N SER A 51 -24.70 1.50 18.46
CA SER A 51 -25.10 2.46 19.50
C SER A 51 -26.03 1.84 20.55
N ASN A 52 -27.01 1.03 20.13
CA ASN A 52 -27.90 0.29 21.05
C ASN A 52 -27.11 -0.68 21.96
N ILE A 53 -26.10 -1.35 21.39
CA ILE A 53 -25.22 -2.25 22.13
C ILE A 53 -24.39 -1.46 23.16
N ASP A 54 -23.83 -0.32 22.78
CA ASP A 54 -22.98 0.50 23.65
C ASP A 54 -23.76 1.20 24.77
N VAL A 55 -24.98 1.67 24.49
CA VAL A 55 -25.90 2.19 25.52
C VAL A 55 -26.19 1.13 26.58
N PHE A 56 -26.43 -0.12 26.16
CA PHE A 56 -26.62 -1.22 27.10
C PHE A 56 -25.34 -1.56 27.87
N LYS A 57 -24.16 -1.53 27.24
CA LYS A 57 -22.86 -1.70 27.93
C LYS A 57 -22.69 -0.67 29.05
N MET A 58 -22.90 0.61 28.76
CA MET A 58 -22.82 1.69 29.75
C MET A 58 -23.82 1.52 30.89
N MET A 59 -25.02 1.01 30.56
CA MET A 59 -26.05 0.72 31.55
C MET A 59 -25.67 -0.46 32.46
N VAL A 60 -25.03 -1.50 31.93
CA VAL A 60 -24.53 -2.63 32.73
C VAL A 60 -23.36 -2.21 33.62
N VAL A 61 -22.41 -1.44 33.08
CA VAL A 61 -21.24 -0.92 33.82
C VAL A 61 -21.67 0.00 34.97
N SER A 62 -22.66 0.87 34.76
CA SER A 62 -23.18 1.75 35.82
C SER A 62 -23.91 1.01 36.96
N LEU A 63 -24.25 -0.27 36.79
CA LEU A 63 -24.86 -1.11 37.82
C LEU A 63 -23.84 -1.91 38.64
N PHE A 64 -22.55 -1.91 38.26
CA PHE A 64 -21.50 -2.68 38.94
C PHE A 64 -21.19 -2.29 40.39
N PRO A 65 -21.35 -1.03 40.85
CA PRO A 65 -21.07 -0.70 42.26
C PRO A 65 -21.99 -1.44 43.26
N GLY A 66 -23.07 -2.08 42.80
CA GLY A 66 -24.04 -2.77 43.66
C GLY A 66 -24.02 -4.31 43.62
N ILE A 67 -23.24 -4.95 42.74
CA ILE A 67 -23.35 -6.41 42.50
C ILE A 67 -22.31 -7.23 43.29
N ALA A 68 -21.27 -6.62 43.83
CA ALA A 68 -20.22 -7.31 44.61
C ALA A 68 -20.73 -8.05 45.87
N ASN A 69 -21.98 -7.81 46.30
CA ASN A 69 -22.54 -8.38 47.55
C ASN A 69 -23.75 -9.31 47.38
N THR A 70 -24.09 -9.81 46.18
CA THR A 70 -25.25 -10.71 46.04
C THR A 70 -24.86 -12.13 45.64
N ILE A 71 -25.20 -13.10 46.49
CA ILE A 71 -24.95 -14.54 46.34
C ILE A 71 -25.72 -15.08 45.12
N VAL A 72 -24.96 -15.49 44.10
CA VAL A 72 -25.46 -16.05 42.83
C VAL A 72 -25.59 -17.59 42.95
N SER A 73 -26.78 -18.13 42.67
CA SER A 73 -27.08 -19.57 42.75
C SER A 73 -26.36 -20.39 41.66
N LYS A 74 -26.23 -21.71 41.87
CA LYS A 74 -25.44 -22.63 41.01
C LYS A 74 -25.79 -22.57 39.51
N LYS A 75 -27.05 -22.33 39.11
CA LYS A 75 -27.46 -22.27 37.69
C LYS A 75 -27.11 -20.94 37.01
N SER A 76 -26.96 -19.85 37.75
CA SER A 76 -26.54 -18.54 37.20
C SER A 76 -25.02 -18.41 37.03
N LYS A 77 -24.22 -19.35 37.56
CA LYS A 77 -22.76 -19.34 37.39
C LYS A 77 -22.34 -19.63 35.95
N THR A 78 -22.98 -20.60 35.29
CA THR A 78 -22.69 -20.92 33.88
C THR A 78 -23.09 -19.78 32.95
N LEU A 79 -24.21 -19.09 33.23
CA LEU A 79 -24.65 -17.91 32.47
C LEU A 79 -23.76 -16.69 32.69
N LEU A 80 -23.23 -16.49 33.90
CA LEU A 80 -22.25 -15.42 34.18
C LEU A 80 -20.88 -15.72 33.59
N VAL A 81 -20.46 -16.99 33.54
CA VAL A 81 -19.21 -17.40 32.89
C VAL A 81 -19.33 -17.33 31.37
N MET A 82 -20.46 -17.77 30.80
CA MET A 82 -20.75 -17.61 29.36
C MET A 82 -20.89 -16.15 28.95
N GLY A 83 -21.62 -15.35 29.74
CA GLY A 83 -21.77 -13.92 29.52
C GLY A 83 -20.44 -13.18 29.70
N GLY A 84 -19.64 -13.58 30.69
CA GLY A 84 -18.26 -13.11 30.88
C GLY A 84 -17.38 -13.44 29.69
N LEU A 85 -17.40 -14.70 29.22
CA LEU A 85 -16.64 -15.19 28.06
C LEU A 85 -17.04 -14.50 26.76
N LEU A 86 -18.33 -14.29 26.51
CA LEU A 86 -18.86 -13.54 25.36
C LEU A 86 -18.48 -12.06 25.41
N VAL A 87 -18.49 -11.47 26.60
CA VAL A 87 -18.05 -10.09 26.80
C VAL A 87 -16.53 -10.00 26.59
N THR A 88 -15.72 -10.91 27.13
CA THR A 88 -14.26 -10.96 26.87
C THR A 88 -13.93 -11.27 25.41
N SER A 89 -14.68 -12.13 24.71
CA SER A 89 -14.43 -12.40 23.29
C SER A 89 -14.80 -11.20 22.40
N MET A 90 -15.83 -10.43 22.79
CA MET A 90 -16.13 -9.11 22.20
C MET A 90 -15.09 -8.04 22.56
N PHE A 91 -14.37 -8.16 23.69
CA PHE A 91 -13.26 -7.27 24.05
C PHE A 91 -11.94 -7.64 23.33
N VAL A 92 -11.70 -8.91 23.01
CA VAL A 92 -10.52 -9.34 22.23
C VAL A 92 -10.66 -8.91 20.76
N SER A 93 -11.87 -9.01 20.18
CA SER A 93 -12.11 -8.52 18.81
C SER A 93 -12.02 -7.00 18.70
N THR A 94 -12.37 -6.25 19.75
CA THR A 94 -12.21 -4.79 19.77
C THR A 94 -10.77 -4.35 20.02
N ASN A 95 -9.92 -5.13 20.70
CA ASN A 95 -8.48 -4.81 20.79
C ASN A 95 -7.74 -5.05 19.47
N MET A 96 -8.12 -6.06 18.68
CA MET A 96 -7.59 -6.25 17.31
C MET A 96 -8.03 -5.12 16.38
N VAL A 97 -9.25 -4.59 16.58
CA VAL A 97 -9.73 -3.38 15.89
C VAL A 97 -9.06 -2.11 16.46
N GLN A 98 -8.75 -2.02 17.75
CA GLN A 98 -8.20 -0.80 18.37
C GLN A 98 -6.76 -0.49 17.97
N ASN A 99 -5.93 -1.47 17.64
CA ASN A 99 -4.60 -1.19 17.08
C ASN A 99 -4.68 -0.48 15.71
N ASP A 100 -5.80 -0.61 15.00
CA ASP A 100 -6.09 0.15 13.76
C ASP A 100 -6.71 1.55 14.03
N TYR A 101 -7.13 1.85 15.26
CA TYR A 101 -7.82 3.09 15.65
C TYR A 101 -7.02 3.98 16.61
N PHE A 102 -5.88 3.54 17.13
CA PHE A 102 -4.92 4.46 17.73
C PHE A 102 -4.26 5.26 16.61
N TYR A 103 -4.97 6.27 16.09
CA TYR A 103 -4.33 7.40 15.46
C TYR A 103 -3.37 8.00 16.50
N PRO A 104 -2.06 8.02 16.26
CA PRO A 104 -1.25 8.98 16.99
C PRO A 104 -1.87 10.35 16.68
N SER A 105 -2.13 11.14 17.72
CA SER A 105 -2.71 12.48 17.58
C SER A 105 -1.80 13.42 16.76
N GLN A 106 -0.58 12.99 16.44
CA GLN A 106 0.38 13.66 15.58
C GLN A 106 1.14 12.62 14.76
N ILE A 107 1.14 12.76 13.43
CA ILE A 107 2.09 12.06 12.56
C ILE A 107 3.47 12.62 12.86
N ASP A 108 4.43 11.73 13.12
CA ASP A 108 5.81 12.11 13.36
C ASP A 108 6.47 12.50 12.04
N TYR A 109 6.68 13.80 11.86
CA TYR A 109 7.38 14.40 10.73
C TYR A 109 8.85 14.67 11.05
N SER A 110 9.41 14.07 12.10
CA SER A 110 10.85 14.10 12.29
C SER A 110 11.52 13.32 11.16
N THR A 111 12.21 14.06 10.29
CA THR A 111 12.91 13.47 9.16
C THR A 111 14.01 12.56 9.67
N LEU A 112 14.08 11.35 9.14
CA LEU A 112 15.20 10.45 9.37
C LEU A 112 16.50 11.13 8.90
N PRO A 113 17.60 11.05 9.68
CA PRO A 113 18.86 11.66 9.31
C PRO A 113 19.61 10.76 8.31
N ILE A 114 19.01 10.59 7.12
CA ILE A 114 19.59 9.84 6.02
C ILE A 114 20.71 10.67 5.40
N GLN A 115 21.88 10.08 5.23
CA GLN A 115 23.02 10.67 4.54
C GLN A 115 23.14 9.99 3.18
N LEU A 116 22.84 10.74 2.12
CA LEU A 116 23.05 10.32 0.75
C LEU A 116 24.30 11.03 0.23
N ASP A 117 25.21 10.25 -0.34
CA ASP A 117 26.43 10.73 -0.96
C ASP A 117 26.32 10.67 -2.48
N GLU A 118 26.80 11.71 -3.15
CA GLU A 118 26.93 11.69 -4.60
C GLU A 118 27.95 10.64 -5.01
N HIS A 119 27.72 10.03 -6.17
CA HIS A 119 28.59 8.99 -6.70
C HIS A 119 28.75 9.18 -8.19
N ILE A 120 29.97 8.98 -8.69
CA ILE A 120 30.27 9.04 -10.11
C ILE A 120 30.81 7.68 -10.51
N ALA A 121 30.19 7.09 -11.52
CA ALA A 121 30.56 5.79 -12.04
C ALA A 121 32.02 5.78 -12.51
N THR A 122 32.69 4.66 -12.26
CA THR A 122 34.07 4.43 -12.71
C THR A 122 34.13 3.58 -13.98
N LEU A 123 33.02 2.95 -14.37
CA LEU A 123 32.85 2.12 -15.55
C LEU A 123 31.95 2.78 -16.61
N GLU A 124 32.12 2.37 -17.87
CA GLU A 124 31.36 2.89 -19.01
C GLU A 124 29.88 2.47 -18.99
N ASN A 125 29.03 3.24 -19.70
CA ASN A 125 27.57 3.08 -19.77
C ASN A 125 26.90 3.10 -18.39
N PRO A 126 27.02 4.21 -17.65
CA PRO A 126 26.47 4.30 -16.31
C PRO A 126 24.96 4.51 -16.33
N SER A 127 24.28 3.99 -15.31
CA SER A 127 22.90 4.31 -14.97
C SER A 127 22.86 5.58 -14.13
N ASN A 128 22.02 6.55 -14.53
CA ASN A 128 21.88 7.81 -13.81
C ASN A 128 20.72 7.74 -12.81
N LEU A 129 21.01 8.10 -11.57
CA LEU A 129 20.10 8.09 -10.44
C LEU A 129 19.97 9.51 -9.89
N TYR A 130 18.76 10.04 -9.82
CA TYR A 130 18.52 11.42 -9.39
C TYR A 130 17.71 11.43 -8.10
N TYR A 131 18.21 12.09 -7.07
CA TYR A 131 17.57 12.18 -5.75
C TYR A 131 17.29 13.63 -5.39
N VAL A 132 16.05 13.91 -4.96
CA VAL A 132 15.66 15.19 -4.38
C VAL A 132 15.29 14.97 -2.92
N ARG A 133 15.99 15.67 -2.03
CA ARG A 133 15.75 15.67 -0.58
C ARG A 133 14.98 16.89 -0.14
N ASN A 134 14.30 16.77 1.00
CA ASN A 134 13.36 17.75 1.51
C ASN A 134 12.27 18.03 0.46
N ALA A 135 11.76 16.95 -0.13
CA ALA A 135 10.89 17.02 -1.30
C ALA A 135 9.55 17.69 -1.00
N SER A 136 9.03 17.51 0.21
CA SER A 136 7.70 17.94 0.61
C SER A 136 7.63 19.44 0.84
N GLY A 137 6.78 20.12 0.08
CA GLY A 137 6.39 21.51 0.28
C GLY A 137 5.18 21.66 1.21
N GLN A 138 4.61 22.88 1.20
CA GLN A 138 3.42 23.20 1.99
C GLN A 138 2.26 22.23 1.69
N ASN A 139 1.64 21.71 2.75
CA ASN A 139 0.54 20.72 2.67
C ASN A 139 0.88 19.47 1.84
N GLY A 140 2.15 19.13 1.69
CA GLY A 140 2.58 17.94 0.94
C GLY A 140 2.75 18.12 -0.55
N SER A 141 2.65 19.33 -1.10
CA SER A 141 2.94 19.56 -2.54
C SER A 141 4.36 19.11 -2.87
N MET A 142 4.51 18.33 -3.94
CA MET A 142 5.79 17.86 -4.46
C MET A 142 6.22 18.62 -5.72
N ASP A 143 5.55 19.73 -6.06
CA ASP A 143 5.71 20.39 -7.36
C ASP A 143 7.15 20.90 -7.58
N LEU A 144 7.74 21.52 -6.56
CA LEU A 144 9.13 21.97 -6.63
C LEU A 144 10.10 20.79 -6.73
N ALA A 145 9.84 19.70 -6.01
CA ALA A 145 10.69 18.52 -6.06
C ALA A 145 10.62 17.83 -7.42
N VAL A 146 9.43 17.64 -7.98
CA VAL A 146 9.22 17.04 -9.30
C VAL A 146 9.86 17.89 -10.40
N THR A 147 9.66 19.21 -10.39
CA THR A 147 10.28 20.10 -11.39
C THR A 147 11.80 20.14 -11.26
N THR A 148 12.34 20.11 -10.04
CA THR A 148 13.79 20.01 -9.81
C THR A 148 14.34 18.68 -10.31
N LEU A 149 13.64 17.56 -10.03
CA LEU A 149 14.01 16.23 -10.51
C LEU A 149 14.11 16.21 -12.04
N PHE A 150 13.12 16.76 -12.75
CA PHE A 150 13.15 16.83 -14.21
C PHE A 150 14.24 17.77 -14.76
N SER A 151 14.55 18.85 -14.04
CA SER A 151 15.66 19.73 -14.39
C SER A 151 17.01 19.01 -14.24
N MET A 152 17.16 18.16 -13.21
CA MET A 152 18.35 17.33 -13.02
C MET A 152 18.51 16.34 -14.17
N LEU A 153 17.43 15.65 -14.54
CA LEU A 153 17.37 14.77 -15.72
C LEU A 153 17.83 15.50 -16.98
N GLU A 154 17.25 16.65 -17.29
CA GLU A 154 17.61 17.46 -18.46
C GLU A 154 19.08 17.91 -18.45
N SER A 155 19.58 18.39 -17.29
CA SER A 155 20.97 18.83 -17.16
C SER A 155 22.01 17.72 -17.36
N ASN A 156 21.59 16.46 -17.23
CA ASN A 156 22.41 15.28 -17.44
C ASN A 156 22.09 14.54 -18.75
N GLY A 157 21.38 15.19 -19.67
CA GLY A 157 21.14 14.67 -21.03
C GLY A 157 19.92 13.76 -21.18
N GLU A 158 19.08 13.63 -20.15
CA GLU A 158 17.90 12.77 -20.12
C GLU A 158 16.61 13.60 -20.01
N SER A 159 16.35 14.48 -20.98
CA SER A 159 15.18 15.38 -20.92
C SER A 159 13.86 14.64 -20.68
N PHE A 160 13.07 15.12 -19.71
CA PHE A 160 11.74 14.58 -19.45
C PHE A 160 10.75 14.89 -20.59
N TYR A 161 10.77 16.13 -21.09
CA TYR A 161 9.87 16.58 -22.14
C TYR A 161 10.48 16.39 -23.53
N ASN A 162 9.71 15.81 -24.44
CA ASN A 162 9.93 15.83 -25.87
C ASN A 162 9.15 16.99 -26.47
N SER A 163 9.85 18.10 -26.71
CA SER A 163 9.28 19.36 -27.12
C SER A 163 10.00 19.94 -28.34
N SER A 164 9.51 21.08 -28.82
CA SER A 164 10.23 21.88 -29.82
C SER A 164 11.64 22.30 -29.40
N GLU A 165 11.93 22.34 -28.09
CA GLU A 165 13.21 22.78 -27.52
C GLU A 165 14.08 21.63 -27.00
N SER A 166 13.51 20.44 -26.80
CA SER A 166 14.17 19.31 -26.12
C SER A 166 13.77 17.97 -26.71
N SER A 167 14.72 17.05 -26.93
CA SER A 167 14.40 15.67 -27.30
C SER A 167 14.37 14.81 -26.03
N GLY A 168 13.17 14.43 -25.59
CA GLY A 168 12.97 13.79 -24.28
C GLY A 168 12.00 12.61 -24.29
N LEU A 169 11.57 12.21 -23.10
CA LEU A 169 10.82 10.98 -22.88
C LEU A 169 9.33 11.07 -23.26
N ILE A 170 8.70 12.23 -23.05
CA ILE A 170 7.24 12.40 -23.15
C ILE A 170 6.89 13.52 -24.11
N SER A 171 6.11 13.22 -25.14
CA SER A 171 5.55 14.19 -26.08
C SER A 171 4.20 14.71 -25.60
N ALA A 172 3.83 15.92 -26.05
CA ALA A 172 2.56 16.57 -25.72
C ALA A 172 1.30 15.74 -26.02
N THR A 173 1.37 14.76 -26.92
CA THR A 173 0.23 13.95 -27.40
C THR A 173 0.22 12.51 -26.88
N ASP A 174 1.18 12.16 -26.03
CA ASP A 174 1.36 10.79 -25.57
C ASP A 174 0.23 10.32 -24.64
N VAL A 175 0.03 9.01 -24.58
CA VAL A 175 -0.82 8.35 -23.61
C VAL A 175 0.08 7.79 -22.53
N ILE A 176 -0.08 8.27 -21.31
CA ILE A 176 0.81 7.97 -20.18
C ILE A 176 0.08 7.09 -19.19
N VAL A 177 0.61 5.89 -18.97
CA VAL A 177 0.19 5.00 -17.90
C VAL A 177 1.09 5.24 -16.69
N PHE A 178 0.50 5.68 -15.58
CA PHE A 178 1.15 5.60 -14.27
C PHE A 178 0.88 4.23 -13.67
N LYS A 179 1.90 3.37 -13.64
CA LYS A 179 1.84 2.12 -12.87
C LYS A 179 2.16 2.43 -11.42
N VAL A 180 1.14 2.45 -10.57
CA VAL A 180 1.27 2.73 -9.14
C VAL A 180 1.26 1.43 -8.33
N ASN A 181 1.41 1.54 -7.01
CA ASN A 181 1.08 0.50 -6.06
C ASN A 181 -0.18 0.90 -5.29
N ALA A 182 -1.26 0.22 -5.61
CA ALA A 182 -2.58 0.40 -5.04
C ALA A 182 -3.07 -0.87 -4.34
N GLN A 183 -2.20 -1.84 -4.05
CA GLN A 183 -2.56 -3.05 -3.29
C GLN A 183 -2.86 -2.75 -1.81
N TRP A 184 -2.19 -1.75 -1.23
CA TRP A 184 -2.24 -1.46 0.20
C TRP A 184 -2.67 -0.01 0.46
N ASP A 185 -3.45 0.16 1.52
CA ASP A 185 -3.81 1.48 2.04
C ASP A 185 -2.63 2.10 2.83
N ARG A 186 -2.84 3.31 3.37
CA ARG A 186 -1.88 4.02 4.24
C ARG A 186 -0.51 4.13 3.56
N ARG A 187 0.59 3.85 4.27
CA ARG A 187 1.97 4.01 3.76
C ARG A 187 2.46 2.79 2.98
N GLY A 188 1.56 1.85 2.67
CA GLY A 188 1.85 0.69 1.87
C GLY A 188 1.71 0.94 0.37
N GLY A 189 0.94 1.95 -0.05
CA GLY A 189 0.75 2.32 -1.46
C GLY A 189 1.61 3.51 -1.89
N THR A 190 1.57 3.84 -3.18
CA THR A 190 2.22 5.03 -3.75
C THR A 190 1.65 6.32 -3.16
N ASN A 191 2.50 7.31 -2.91
CA ASN A 191 2.10 8.61 -2.41
C ASN A 191 1.25 9.41 -3.41
N ASN A 192 0.04 9.80 -2.99
CA ASN A 192 -0.94 10.50 -3.83
C ASN A 192 -0.63 11.99 -4.02
N ASP A 193 0.12 12.62 -3.12
CA ASP A 193 0.58 14.00 -3.31
C ASP A 193 1.70 14.04 -4.36
N LEU A 194 2.60 13.05 -4.36
CA LEU A 194 3.59 12.88 -5.43
C LEU A 194 2.92 12.61 -6.78
N LEU A 195 1.95 11.68 -6.81
CA LEU A 195 1.18 11.39 -8.02
C LEU A 195 0.50 12.65 -8.58
N ARG A 196 -0.10 13.47 -7.71
CA ARG A 196 -0.70 14.76 -8.09
C ARG A 196 0.33 15.67 -8.76
N SER A 197 1.50 15.86 -8.15
CA SER A 197 2.54 16.74 -8.71
C SER A 197 3.12 16.22 -10.03
N LEU A 198 3.27 14.90 -10.20
CA LEU A 198 3.70 14.29 -11.45
C LEU A 198 2.67 14.53 -12.58
N ILE A 199 1.38 14.34 -12.30
CA ILE A 199 0.31 14.64 -13.26
C ILE A 199 0.34 16.12 -13.64
N GLN A 200 0.44 17.01 -12.64
CA GLN A 200 0.49 18.45 -12.88
C GLN A 200 1.69 18.84 -13.76
N ALA A 201 2.86 18.25 -13.54
CA ALA A 201 4.05 18.51 -14.34
C ALA A 201 3.89 18.04 -15.79
N ILE A 202 3.26 16.89 -16.03
CA ILE A 202 2.94 16.43 -17.39
C ILE A 202 1.93 17.37 -18.07
N LEU A 203 0.86 17.77 -17.37
CA LEU A 203 -0.13 18.69 -17.94
C LEU A 203 0.48 20.05 -18.31
N ASN A 204 1.54 20.46 -17.61
CA ASN A 204 2.32 21.65 -17.88
C ASN A 204 3.41 21.45 -18.93
N HIS A 205 3.34 20.40 -19.76
CA HIS A 205 4.24 20.18 -20.89
C HIS A 205 4.45 21.50 -21.68
N PRO A 206 5.69 21.87 -22.04
CA PRO A 206 6.00 23.18 -22.64
C PRO A 206 5.21 23.47 -23.93
N ASP A 207 5.03 22.45 -24.78
CA ASP A 207 4.21 22.56 -26.00
C ASP A 207 2.68 22.43 -25.75
N GLY A 208 2.24 22.32 -24.49
CA GLY A 208 0.85 22.11 -24.09
C GLY A 208 0.40 20.66 -24.21
N PHE A 209 0.08 20.00 -23.09
CA PHE A 209 -0.32 18.59 -23.11
C PHE A 209 -1.76 18.41 -23.61
N THR A 210 -1.93 17.55 -24.62
CA THR A 210 -3.22 17.20 -25.24
C THR A 210 -3.48 15.69 -25.25
N GLY A 211 -2.50 14.92 -24.80
CA GLY A 211 -2.57 13.47 -24.62
C GLY A 211 -3.51 13.05 -23.49
N GLU A 212 -3.25 11.87 -22.96
CA GLU A 212 -4.08 11.26 -21.91
C GLU A 212 -3.20 10.68 -20.80
N ILE A 213 -3.66 10.77 -19.56
CA ILE A 213 -3.01 10.17 -18.40
C ILE A 213 -3.98 9.17 -17.77
N VAL A 214 -3.52 7.94 -17.53
CA VAL A 214 -4.28 6.90 -16.85
C VAL A 214 -3.47 6.31 -15.71
N ILE A 215 -4.04 6.30 -14.50
CA ILE A 215 -3.44 5.66 -13.33
C ILE A 215 -3.93 4.20 -13.28
N CYS A 216 -2.99 3.26 -13.23
CA CYS A 216 -3.28 1.84 -13.31
C CYS A 216 -2.53 1.03 -12.26
N ASP A 217 -3.15 -0.05 -11.82
CA ASP A 217 -2.51 -1.13 -11.07
C ASP A 217 -3.39 -2.39 -11.07
N ASN A 218 -2.77 -3.57 -10.91
CA ASN A 218 -3.39 -4.78 -10.39
C ASN A 218 -2.84 -5.01 -8.98
N GLY A 219 -3.62 -4.65 -7.96
CA GLY A 219 -3.37 -4.93 -6.55
C GLY A 219 -3.60 -6.38 -6.15
N GLN A 220 -3.50 -7.33 -7.09
CA GLN A 220 -3.59 -8.78 -6.88
C GLN A 220 -4.92 -9.23 -6.25
N GLY A 221 -6.01 -8.55 -6.58
CA GLY A 221 -7.36 -8.78 -6.05
C GLY A 221 -7.65 -8.05 -4.74
N TYR A 222 -6.73 -7.21 -4.28
CA TYR A 222 -6.89 -6.38 -3.08
C TYR A 222 -6.82 -4.87 -3.40
N GLY A 223 -6.58 -4.52 -4.66
CA GLY A 223 -6.33 -3.15 -5.09
C GLY A 223 -7.55 -2.26 -5.00
N HIS A 224 -7.37 -1.01 -4.58
CA HIS A 224 -8.43 0.01 -4.59
C HIS A 224 -7.82 1.40 -4.87
N PHE A 225 -8.59 2.26 -5.55
CA PHE A 225 -8.21 3.67 -5.76
C PHE A 225 -8.95 4.65 -4.84
N ASP A 226 -9.94 4.16 -4.09
CA ASP A 226 -10.82 4.95 -3.22
C ASP A 226 -10.57 4.72 -1.72
N TYR A 227 -9.36 4.27 -1.36
CA TYR A 227 -8.99 4.03 0.04
C TYR A 227 -9.38 5.21 0.94
N GLY A 228 -10.01 4.91 2.08
CA GLY A 228 -10.34 5.92 3.08
C GLY A 228 -9.14 6.42 3.89
N ARG A 229 -7.97 5.79 3.70
CA ARG A 229 -6.68 6.10 4.34
C ARG A 229 -5.57 5.89 3.32
N SER A 230 -5.00 6.95 2.78
CA SER A 230 -4.05 6.90 1.67
C SER A 230 -2.64 7.30 2.11
N ASN A 231 -1.64 6.93 1.29
CA ASN A 231 -0.30 7.49 1.42
C ASN A 231 -0.33 8.96 0.97
N ALA A 232 -0.64 9.88 1.88
CA ALA A 232 -0.64 11.31 1.63
C ALA A 232 -0.45 12.09 2.93
N TYR A 233 -0.22 13.39 2.82
CA TYR A 233 -0.26 14.34 3.93
C TYR A 233 -1.67 14.46 4.49
N ASN A 234 -2.64 14.64 3.59
CA ASN A 234 -4.05 14.45 3.90
C ASN A 234 -4.43 13.01 3.55
N ASP A 235 -4.52 12.14 4.54
CA ASP A 235 -4.84 10.71 4.35
C ASP A 235 -6.17 10.43 3.64
N SER A 236 -7.06 11.42 3.56
CA SER A 236 -8.32 11.34 2.83
C SER A 236 -8.14 11.65 1.33
N ASN A 237 -6.94 11.98 0.87
CA ASN A 237 -6.60 12.24 -0.53
C ASN A 237 -6.23 10.92 -1.23
N ASN A 238 -7.23 10.25 -1.81
CA ASN A 238 -7.05 9.02 -2.57
C ASN A 238 -6.87 9.27 -4.07
N VAL A 239 -6.51 8.24 -4.84
CA VAL A 239 -6.25 8.34 -6.29
C VAL A 239 -7.44 8.94 -7.05
N LEU A 240 -8.66 8.53 -6.72
CA LEU A 240 -9.85 9.07 -7.41
C LEU A 240 -10.04 10.58 -7.18
N ARG A 241 -9.74 11.08 -5.97
CA ARG A 241 -9.76 12.52 -5.68
C ARG A 241 -8.65 13.28 -6.41
N VAL A 242 -7.47 12.68 -6.54
CA VAL A 242 -6.39 13.25 -7.35
C VAL A 242 -6.86 13.41 -8.79
N VAL A 243 -7.41 12.35 -9.40
CA VAL A 243 -7.97 12.37 -10.75
C VAL A 243 -9.04 13.44 -10.91
N GLU A 244 -10.03 13.47 -10.01
CA GLU A 244 -11.14 14.44 -10.04
C GLU A 244 -10.65 15.89 -10.02
N SER A 245 -9.56 16.16 -9.28
CA SER A 245 -9.02 17.51 -9.15
C SER A 245 -8.43 18.10 -10.44
N PHE A 246 -8.21 17.28 -11.48
CA PHE A 246 -7.68 17.71 -12.77
C PHE A 246 -8.77 17.91 -13.84
N HIS A 247 -10.06 17.72 -13.52
CA HIS A 247 -11.13 17.98 -14.49
C HIS A 247 -11.10 19.45 -14.97
N PRO A 248 -11.18 19.74 -16.29
CA PRO A 248 -11.59 18.85 -17.38
C PRO A 248 -10.46 18.16 -18.17
N ALA A 249 -9.23 18.10 -17.67
CA ALA A 249 -8.13 17.41 -18.36
C ALA A 249 -8.40 15.90 -18.51
N LYS A 250 -7.76 15.25 -19.49
CA LYS A 250 -7.89 13.81 -19.76
C LYS A 250 -7.05 12.98 -18.79
N VAL A 251 -7.44 12.99 -17.52
CA VAL A 251 -6.85 12.19 -16.46
C VAL A 251 -7.89 11.20 -15.97
N SER A 252 -7.54 9.92 -15.89
CA SER A 252 -8.44 8.86 -15.44
C SER A 252 -7.69 7.82 -14.59
N ALA A 253 -8.43 6.92 -13.96
CA ALA A 253 -7.86 5.75 -13.30
C ALA A 253 -8.57 4.49 -13.81
N TYR A 254 -7.82 3.40 -13.98
CA TYR A 254 -8.32 2.11 -14.43
C TYR A 254 -7.67 1.01 -13.59
N LEU A 255 -8.47 0.35 -12.76
CA LEU A 255 -8.00 -0.70 -11.85
C LEU A 255 -8.02 -2.05 -12.57
N TRP A 256 -6.86 -2.66 -12.76
CA TRP A 256 -6.75 -3.94 -13.47
C TRP A 256 -7.15 -5.15 -12.62
N ASP A 257 -7.40 -5.00 -11.32
CA ASP A 257 -8.01 -6.05 -10.48
C ASP A 257 -9.34 -6.54 -11.08
N ASP A 258 -10.10 -5.66 -11.72
CA ASP A 258 -11.38 -5.98 -12.34
C ASP A 258 -11.23 -6.87 -13.58
N LEU A 259 -10.04 -6.88 -14.19
CA LEU A 259 -9.71 -7.63 -15.40
C LEU A 259 -8.92 -8.91 -15.11
N ARG A 260 -8.43 -9.10 -13.88
CA ARG A 260 -7.29 -9.98 -13.59
C ARG A 260 -7.49 -11.46 -13.92
N THR A 261 -8.74 -11.90 -14.12
CA THR A 261 -9.12 -13.28 -14.45
C THR A 261 -9.62 -13.47 -15.88
N GLU A 262 -9.68 -12.39 -16.66
CA GLU A 262 -10.25 -12.40 -18.00
C GLU A 262 -9.14 -12.50 -19.04
N GLU A 263 -9.02 -13.66 -19.68
CA GLU A 263 -8.13 -13.86 -20.83
C GLU A 263 -8.84 -13.42 -22.12
N VAL A 264 -8.18 -12.57 -22.90
CA VAL A 264 -8.72 -11.98 -24.14
C VAL A 264 -7.68 -12.01 -25.26
N ALA A 265 -8.14 -11.91 -26.50
CA ALA A 265 -7.26 -11.71 -27.66
C ALA A 265 -6.93 -10.22 -27.85
N GLU A 266 -5.99 -9.92 -28.76
CA GLU A 266 -5.58 -8.54 -29.05
C GLU A 266 -6.62 -7.76 -29.88
N PHE A 267 -6.66 -6.42 -29.77
CA PHE A 267 -7.64 -5.60 -30.52
C PHE A 267 -7.62 -5.85 -32.03
N SER A 268 -6.44 -6.13 -32.58
CA SER A 268 -6.22 -6.46 -33.99
C SER A 268 -6.92 -7.73 -34.47
N THR A 269 -7.36 -8.62 -33.57
CA THR A 269 -8.16 -9.81 -33.91
C THR A 269 -9.66 -9.53 -33.92
N GLY A 270 -10.07 -8.28 -33.64
CA GLY A 270 -11.47 -7.88 -33.49
C GLY A 270 -12.04 -8.09 -32.09
N ASP A 271 -11.21 -8.47 -31.12
CA ASP A 271 -11.60 -8.61 -29.72
C ASP A 271 -11.58 -7.25 -29.02
N THR A 272 -12.76 -6.74 -28.70
CA THR A 272 -12.98 -5.45 -28.05
C THR A 272 -13.14 -5.53 -26.53
N ASP A 273 -13.05 -6.73 -25.95
CA ASP A 273 -13.25 -6.93 -24.52
C ASP A 273 -11.99 -6.53 -23.74
N ASP A 274 -12.17 -5.89 -22.60
CA ASP A 274 -11.05 -5.56 -21.70
C ASP A 274 -10.63 -6.81 -20.91
N GLY A 275 -9.32 -7.03 -20.76
CA GLY A 275 -8.79 -8.24 -20.13
C GLY A 275 -7.27 -8.31 -20.18
N TYR A 276 -6.73 -9.52 -20.10
CA TYR A 276 -5.32 -9.83 -20.23
C TYR A 276 -5.06 -10.63 -21.50
N VAL A 277 -4.08 -10.18 -22.28
CA VAL A 277 -3.52 -11.01 -23.34
C VAL A 277 -2.44 -11.88 -22.72
N VAL A 278 -2.54 -13.19 -22.91
CA VAL A 278 -1.62 -14.18 -22.32
C VAL A 278 -0.78 -14.80 -23.44
N SER A 279 0.52 -14.95 -23.20
CA SER A 279 1.42 -15.67 -24.11
C SER A 279 1.03 -17.14 -24.19
N ASP A 280 1.03 -17.70 -25.40
CA ASP A 280 0.84 -19.13 -25.62
C ASP A 280 2.02 -19.98 -25.09
N SER A 281 3.15 -19.33 -24.79
CA SER A 281 4.39 -19.98 -24.36
C SER A 281 4.64 -19.75 -22.87
N PHE A 282 4.86 -20.85 -22.16
CA PHE A 282 5.31 -20.84 -20.76
C PHE A 282 6.83 -20.70 -20.72
N ASP A 283 7.32 -19.68 -20.03
CA ASP A 283 8.74 -19.54 -19.72
C ASP A 283 9.09 -20.44 -18.52
N THR A 284 9.90 -21.46 -18.77
CA THR A 284 10.33 -22.44 -17.76
C THR A 284 11.35 -21.89 -16.78
N GLU A 285 12.12 -20.86 -17.15
CA GLU A 285 13.14 -20.25 -16.32
C GLU A 285 12.49 -19.31 -15.31
N THR A 286 11.68 -18.37 -15.78
CA THR A 286 10.97 -17.42 -14.91
C THR A 286 9.69 -17.97 -14.31
N GLN A 287 9.24 -19.15 -14.78
CA GLN A 287 7.95 -19.75 -14.43
C GLN A 287 6.81 -18.75 -14.60
N LEU A 288 6.71 -18.17 -15.81
CA LEU A 288 5.74 -17.15 -16.13
C LEU A 288 5.08 -17.42 -17.49
N TYR A 289 3.76 -17.25 -17.56
CA TYR A 289 3.11 -16.91 -18.82
C TYR A 289 3.11 -15.40 -18.91
N VAL A 290 3.97 -14.85 -19.77
CA VAL A 290 4.02 -13.41 -19.98
C VAL A 290 2.63 -12.94 -20.42
N SER A 291 2.07 -12.03 -19.66
CA SER A 291 0.71 -11.54 -19.84
C SER A 291 0.65 -10.07 -19.49
N TYR A 292 -0.30 -9.36 -20.07
CA TYR A 292 -0.39 -7.91 -19.93
C TYR A 292 -1.83 -7.41 -20.16
N PRO A 293 -2.22 -6.30 -19.53
CA PRO A 293 -3.55 -5.76 -19.66
C PRO A 293 -3.77 -5.14 -21.04
N LYS A 294 -4.97 -5.36 -21.56
CA LYS A 294 -5.56 -4.72 -22.74
C LYS A 294 -6.89 -4.12 -22.30
N PHE A 295 -7.06 -2.81 -22.45
CA PHE A 295 -8.26 -2.13 -21.96
C PHE A 295 -8.61 -0.86 -22.74
N THR A 296 -9.86 -0.43 -22.63
CA THR A 296 -10.36 0.83 -23.20
C THR A 296 -10.54 1.87 -22.10
N THR A 297 -9.87 3.00 -22.21
CA THR A 297 -9.98 4.09 -21.23
C THR A 297 -11.36 4.76 -21.28
N VAL A 298 -11.72 5.50 -20.23
CA VAL A 298 -12.98 6.27 -20.20
C VAL A 298 -13.07 7.34 -21.29
N PHE A 299 -11.93 7.71 -21.89
CA PHE A 299 -11.85 8.64 -23.02
C PHE A 299 -11.89 7.94 -24.40
N GLY A 300 -12.05 6.61 -24.43
CA GLY A 300 -12.16 5.79 -25.64
C GLY A 300 -10.82 5.40 -26.26
N THR A 301 -9.71 5.55 -25.53
CA THR A 301 -8.39 5.12 -26.00
C THR A 301 -8.21 3.63 -25.75
N ASN A 302 -8.03 2.86 -26.82
CA ASN A 302 -7.70 1.44 -26.75
C ASN A 302 -6.22 1.25 -26.44
N VAL A 303 -5.90 0.66 -25.29
CA VAL A 303 -4.52 0.45 -24.80
C VAL A 303 -4.22 -1.04 -24.76
N SER A 304 -3.25 -1.49 -25.56
CA SER A 304 -2.54 -2.76 -25.32
C SER A 304 -1.23 -2.41 -24.65
N PHE A 305 -1.01 -2.87 -23.41
CA PHE A 305 0.18 -2.47 -22.66
C PHE A 305 1.49 -2.87 -23.37
N LYS A 306 1.49 -4.01 -24.08
CA LYS A 306 2.60 -4.43 -24.94
C LYS A 306 2.70 -3.60 -26.22
N LYS A 307 1.62 -3.55 -27.00
CA LYS A 307 1.69 -3.05 -28.40
C LYS A 307 1.51 -1.54 -28.54
N GLY A 308 0.99 -0.86 -27.52
CA GLY A 308 0.69 0.57 -27.55
C GLY A 308 -0.78 0.88 -27.76
N THR A 309 -1.07 2.06 -28.31
CA THR A 309 -2.45 2.51 -28.54
C THR A 309 -2.99 2.00 -29.88
N TYR A 310 -4.22 1.50 -29.91
CA TYR A 310 -4.83 0.95 -31.13
C TYR A 310 -5.85 1.92 -31.74
N ASN A 311 -5.67 2.25 -33.02
CA ASN A 311 -6.56 3.19 -33.73
C ASN A 311 -7.64 2.53 -34.60
N GLY A 312 -7.82 1.21 -34.48
CA GLY A 312 -8.73 0.43 -35.33
C GLY A 312 -8.07 -0.27 -36.52
N THR A 313 -6.82 0.08 -36.84
CA THR A 313 -6.07 -0.54 -37.95
C THR A 313 -4.66 -0.99 -37.57
N HIS A 314 -3.94 -0.19 -36.79
CA HIS A 314 -2.58 -0.49 -36.34
C HIS A 314 -2.37 0.00 -34.92
N TYR A 315 -1.31 -0.52 -34.30
CA TYR A 315 -0.84 -0.03 -33.00
C TYR A 315 0.20 1.07 -33.20
N ASP A 316 0.10 2.10 -32.38
CA ASP A 316 1.13 3.10 -32.18
C ASP A 316 1.83 2.81 -30.84
N SER A 317 2.96 2.13 -30.92
CA SER A 317 3.78 1.71 -29.77
C SER A 317 4.45 2.90 -29.10
N ASP A 318 4.88 3.90 -29.87
CA ASP A 318 5.66 5.02 -29.37
C ASP A 318 4.80 6.00 -28.58
N LYS A 319 3.52 6.09 -28.91
CA LYS A 319 2.55 6.95 -28.21
C LYS A 319 2.24 6.48 -26.78
N LEU A 320 2.41 5.20 -26.45
CA LEU A 320 2.17 4.69 -25.10
C LEU A 320 3.44 4.78 -24.24
N LYS A 321 3.39 5.61 -23.21
CA LYS A 321 4.48 5.77 -22.23
C LYS A 321 4.07 5.18 -20.89
N VAL A 322 5.00 4.50 -20.21
CA VAL A 322 4.78 3.94 -18.88
C VAL A 322 5.73 4.62 -17.91
N ILE A 323 5.18 5.24 -16.86
CA ILE A 323 5.94 5.71 -15.71
C ILE A 323 5.60 4.79 -14.54
N ASN A 324 6.62 4.14 -13.99
CA ASN A 324 6.47 3.24 -12.85
C ASN A 324 6.73 4.01 -11.56
N THR A 325 5.72 4.19 -10.73
CA THR A 325 5.79 5.01 -9.51
C THR A 325 5.47 4.15 -8.29
N ASN A 326 6.47 3.74 -7.52
CA ASN A 326 6.28 2.86 -6.37
C ASN A 326 6.87 3.44 -5.08
N VAL A 327 6.33 3.00 -3.95
CA VAL A 327 6.86 3.28 -2.60
C VAL A 327 8.04 2.35 -2.27
N LEU A 328 9.07 2.88 -1.63
CA LEU A 328 10.18 2.09 -1.06
C LEU A 328 9.79 1.56 0.33
N LYS A 329 9.72 0.24 0.46
CA LYS A 329 9.39 -0.41 1.75
C LYS A 329 9.99 -1.79 1.89
N SER A 330 10.23 -2.21 3.13
CA SER A 330 10.50 -3.61 3.44
C SER A 330 9.31 -4.51 3.14
N HIS A 331 9.58 -5.80 2.94
CA HIS A 331 8.59 -6.80 2.57
C HIS A 331 9.03 -8.18 3.03
N ARG A 332 8.09 -9.02 3.49
CA ARG A 332 8.40 -10.37 3.99
C ARG A 332 9.05 -11.30 2.95
N ARG A 333 8.27 -11.73 1.95
CA ARG A 333 8.66 -12.81 1.03
C ARG A 333 9.90 -12.52 0.18
N TYR A 334 10.09 -11.26 -0.22
CA TYR A 334 11.13 -10.81 -1.13
C TYR A 334 11.91 -9.61 -0.59
N GLY A 335 11.93 -9.38 0.71
CA GLY A 335 12.80 -8.36 1.31
C GLY A 335 12.42 -6.89 1.12
N VAL A 336 12.33 -6.41 -0.13
CA VAL A 336 12.06 -5.01 -0.50
C VAL A 336 10.97 -4.96 -1.57
N THR A 337 10.12 -3.95 -1.49
CA THR A 337 9.23 -3.50 -2.57
C THR A 337 9.70 -2.14 -3.04
N ALA A 338 10.05 -2.08 -4.32
CA ALA A 338 10.47 -0.89 -5.05
C ALA A 338 10.13 -1.06 -6.55
N CYS A 339 10.83 -0.44 -7.49
CA CYS A 339 10.45 -0.35 -8.89
C CYS A 339 10.29 -1.71 -9.58
N VAL A 340 11.25 -2.63 -9.44
CA VAL A 340 11.22 -3.95 -10.11
C VAL A 340 10.06 -4.80 -9.60
N LYS A 341 9.89 -4.90 -8.28
CA LYS A 341 8.80 -5.67 -7.69
C LYS A 341 7.41 -5.07 -7.97
N ASN A 342 7.31 -3.76 -8.30
CA ASN A 342 6.02 -3.15 -8.63
C ASN A 342 5.38 -3.74 -9.89
N TYR A 343 6.19 -4.32 -10.78
CA TYR A 343 5.72 -5.02 -11.97
C TYR A 343 4.96 -6.31 -11.66
N MET A 344 4.92 -6.76 -10.40
CA MET A 344 4.07 -7.88 -9.97
C MET A 344 2.57 -7.56 -10.16
N GLY A 345 2.20 -6.28 -10.26
CA GLY A 345 0.85 -5.84 -10.64
C GLY A 345 0.63 -5.76 -12.15
N LEU A 346 1.48 -6.36 -12.98
CA LEU A 346 1.32 -6.40 -14.45
C LEU A 346 0.85 -7.74 -15.03
N PRO A 347 1.25 -8.93 -14.55
CA PRO A 347 0.79 -10.18 -15.13
C PRO A 347 -0.66 -10.48 -14.72
N MET A 348 -1.32 -11.32 -15.51
CA MET A 348 -2.63 -11.88 -15.18
C MET A 348 -2.56 -12.64 -13.86
N GLY A 349 -3.57 -12.45 -13.01
CA GLY A 349 -3.66 -13.17 -11.74
C GLY A 349 -4.28 -14.55 -11.93
N MET A 350 -3.92 -15.50 -11.05
CA MET A 350 -4.58 -16.82 -10.97
C MET A 350 -4.58 -17.64 -12.28
N ILE A 351 -3.44 -17.71 -12.97
CA ILE A 351 -3.30 -18.54 -14.18
C ILE A 351 -3.61 -20.02 -13.86
N VAL A 352 -4.43 -20.65 -14.71
CA VAL A 352 -5.22 -21.88 -14.45
C VAL A 352 -4.36 -23.14 -14.21
N ASN A 353 -3.06 -23.10 -14.46
CA ASN A 353 -2.09 -24.15 -14.08
C ASN A 353 -1.03 -23.61 -13.11
N PRO A 354 -1.39 -23.28 -11.86
CA PRO A 354 -0.42 -22.72 -10.93
C PRO A 354 0.53 -23.82 -10.44
N ILE A 355 1.81 -23.47 -10.33
CA ILE A 355 2.87 -24.36 -9.81
C ILE A 355 2.66 -24.66 -8.32
N SER A 356 1.89 -23.84 -7.61
CA SER A 356 1.33 -24.15 -6.29
C SER A 356 -0.16 -23.87 -6.24
N SER A 357 -0.90 -24.72 -5.53
CA SER A 357 -2.33 -24.55 -5.28
C SER A 357 -2.66 -23.44 -4.27
N ILE A 358 -1.66 -22.81 -3.63
CA ILE A 358 -1.87 -21.88 -2.50
C ILE A 358 -1.33 -20.48 -2.80
N ILE A 359 -0.34 -20.36 -3.68
CA ILE A 359 0.33 -19.10 -3.99
C ILE A 359 0.12 -18.77 -5.47
N PRO A 360 -0.36 -17.56 -5.80
CA PRO A 360 -0.51 -17.14 -7.19
C PRO A 360 0.80 -17.18 -7.96
N HIS A 361 0.71 -17.55 -9.23
CA HIS A 361 1.85 -17.76 -10.13
C HIS A 361 2.74 -16.53 -10.29
N GLU A 362 2.15 -15.34 -10.28
CA GLU A 362 2.87 -14.07 -10.40
C GLU A 362 3.82 -13.82 -9.22
N HIS A 363 3.48 -14.26 -8.00
CA HIS A 363 4.36 -14.08 -6.84
C HIS A 363 5.63 -14.87 -7.01
N PHE A 364 5.48 -16.07 -7.52
CA PHE A 364 6.50 -17.07 -7.70
C PHE A 364 7.56 -16.64 -8.70
N SER A 365 7.12 -16.11 -9.82
CA SER A 365 8.00 -15.61 -10.87
C SER A 365 8.99 -14.53 -10.40
N ILE A 366 8.69 -13.78 -9.33
CA ILE A 366 9.61 -12.76 -8.79
C ILE A 366 10.95 -13.37 -8.46
N ALA A 367 10.96 -14.45 -7.68
CA ALA A 367 12.19 -15.11 -7.26
C ALA A 367 13.04 -15.54 -8.46
N LEU A 368 12.41 -15.77 -9.61
CA LEU A 368 13.03 -16.36 -10.79
C LEU A 368 13.31 -15.34 -11.90
N GLY A 369 13.24 -14.03 -11.62
CA GLY A 369 13.52 -12.98 -12.62
C GLY A 369 12.33 -12.60 -13.50
N GLY A 370 11.12 -13.10 -13.22
CA GLY A 370 9.91 -12.86 -14.02
C GLY A 370 9.50 -11.39 -14.11
N MET A 371 9.90 -10.54 -13.16
CA MET A 371 9.68 -9.09 -13.28
C MET A 371 10.52 -8.48 -14.40
N GLY A 372 11.76 -8.95 -14.55
CA GLY A 372 12.63 -8.61 -15.68
C GLY A 372 12.03 -9.08 -17.00
N ALA A 373 11.53 -10.31 -17.08
CA ALA A 373 10.88 -10.83 -18.28
C ALA A 373 9.64 -10.00 -18.68
N LEU A 374 8.78 -9.63 -17.72
CA LEU A 374 7.64 -8.75 -17.99
C LEU A 374 8.06 -7.39 -18.54
N MET A 375 9.07 -6.76 -17.95
CA MET A 375 9.60 -5.49 -18.45
C MET A 375 10.18 -5.66 -19.87
N ALA A 376 10.97 -6.71 -20.09
CA ALA A 376 11.65 -6.95 -21.36
C ALA A 376 10.70 -7.33 -22.50
N GLU A 377 9.77 -8.24 -22.26
CA GLU A 377 8.90 -8.81 -23.29
C GLU A 377 7.61 -8.03 -23.52
N VAL A 378 7.18 -7.22 -22.55
CA VAL A 378 5.94 -6.44 -22.64
C VAL A 378 6.27 -4.98 -22.91
N ARG A 379 6.76 -4.28 -21.89
CA ARG A 379 7.11 -2.85 -21.95
C ARG A 379 7.83 -2.44 -20.67
N ALA A 380 9.10 -2.05 -20.78
CA ALA A 380 9.83 -1.41 -19.69
C ALA A 380 9.30 0.02 -19.47
N PRO A 381 9.32 0.54 -18.23
CA PRO A 381 9.00 1.94 -17.99
C PRO A 381 9.99 2.84 -18.70
N ILE A 382 9.50 3.95 -19.23
CA ILE A 382 10.39 5.01 -19.74
C ILE A 382 11.06 5.77 -18.59
N LEU A 383 10.46 5.73 -17.41
CA LEU A 383 10.97 6.36 -16.20
C LEU A 383 10.42 5.63 -14.98
N ASN A 384 11.27 5.42 -14.00
CA ASN A 384 10.91 4.92 -12.68
C ASN A 384 11.01 6.06 -11.69
N ILE A 385 9.96 6.27 -10.90
CA ILE A 385 9.91 7.22 -9.80
C ILE A 385 9.76 6.44 -8.50
N LEU A 386 10.69 6.63 -7.57
CA LEU A 386 10.65 5.98 -6.27
C LEU A 386 10.17 6.98 -5.21
N ASP A 387 9.03 6.68 -4.61
CA ASP A 387 8.45 7.37 -3.47
C ASP A 387 9.15 6.92 -2.18
N MET A 388 9.95 7.82 -1.63
CA MET A 388 10.65 7.67 -0.35
C MET A 388 10.24 8.79 0.62
N ILE A 389 9.04 9.33 0.48
CA ILE A 389 8.54 10.37 1.38
C ILE A 389 8.28 9.74 2.75
N TRP A 390 7.56 8.61 2.74
CA TRP A 390 7.41 7.72 3.88
C TRP A 390 7.86 6.32 3.52
N ILE A 391 8.89 5.83 4.21
CA ILE A 391 9.47 4.50 4.00
C ILE A 391 9.09 3.54 5.13
N CYS A 392 9.22 2.24 4.89
CA CYS A 392 9.13 1.20 5.93
C CYS A 392 10.49 0.49 6.09
N PRO A 393 11.38 0.96 6.98
CA PRO A 393 12.74 0.43 7.15
C PRO A 393 12.80 -0.70 8.19
N HIS A 394 11.75 -1.52 8.27
CA HIS A 394 11.63 -2.55 9.29
C HIS A 394 12.04 -3.92 8.73
N PRO A 395 13.19 -4.48 9.16
CA PRO A 395 13.67 -5.75 8.65
C PRO A 395 12.82 -6.92 9.10
N LEU A 396 12.75 -7.95 8.27
CA LEU A 396 11.98 -9.18 8.54
C LEU A 396 12.47 -9.92 9.79
N GLU A 397 13.77 -9.87 10.04
CA GLU A 397 14.46 -10.66 11.06
C GLU A 397 14.18 -10.16 12.47
N GLU A 398 13.96 -8.86 12.63
CA GLU A 398 13.87 -8.21 13.94
C GLU A 398 12.56 -7.44 14.16
N SER A 399 11.71 -7.29 13.13
CA SER A 399 10.51 -6.49 13.24
C SER A 399 9.27 -7.15 12.65
N SER A 400 8.23 -7.27 13.49
CA SER A 400 6.88 -7.63 13.03
C SER A 400 6.19 -6.51 12.23
N ARG A 401 6.77 -5.32 12.19
CA ARG A 401 6.29 -4.14 11.43
C ARG A 401 6.78 -4.11 9.99
N CYS A 402 7.53 -5.12 9.56
CA CYS A 402 7.89 -5.34 8.15
C CYS A 402 6.62 -5.40 7.28
N GLY A 403 6.71 -4.86 6.05
CA GLY A 403 5.62 -4.84 5.09
C GLY A 403 5.10 -6.24 4.70
N PRO A 404 4.13 -6.35 3.78
CA PRO A 404 3.76 -5.32 2.80
C PRO A 404 2.80 -4.24 3.28
N ASP A 405 1.95 -4.53 4.26
CA ASP A 405 1.06 -3.56 4.88
C ASP A 405 1.89 -2.63 5.78
N VAL A 406 1.77 -1.30 5.58
CA VAL A 406 2.55 -0.31 6.32
C VAL A 406 1.61 0.70 6.98
N MET A 407 1.46 0.51 8.29
CA MET A 407 0.74 1.41 9.18
C MET A 407 1.41 2.79 9.23
N TYR A 408 0.63 3.86 9.46
CA TYR A 408 1.19 5.20 9.70
C TYR A 408 2.21 5.24 10.83
N THR A 409 2.02 4.42 11.87
CA THR A 409 2.91 4.34 13.03
C THR A 409 4.18 3.54 12.79
N SER A 410 4.20 2.71 11.74
CA SER A 410 5.38 1.94 11.32
C SER A 410 6.24 2.71 10.32
N ALA A 411 5.61 3.52 9.47
CA ALA A 411 6.34 4.31 8.49
C ALA A 411 7.23 5.38 9.13
N LYS A 412 8.30 5.72 8.43
CA LYS A 412 9.25 6.76 8.81
C LYS A 412 9.35 7.81 7.72
N PHE A 413 9.33 9.07 8.12
CA PHE A 413 9.42 10.19 7.22
C PHE A 413 10.87 10.37 6.77
N ALA A 414 11.16 10.13 5.49
CA ALA A 414 12.47 10.31 4.90
C ALA A 414 12.52 11.56 4.00
N ASP A 415 11.39 11.96 3.43
CA ASP A 415 11.21 13.16 2.61
C ASP A 415 12.10 13.22 1.36
N ILE A 416 12.16 12.10 0.65
CA ILE A 416 12.98 11.92 -0.55
C ILE A 416 12.09 11.44 -1.70
N ILE A 417 12.37 11.93 -2.90
CA ILE A 417 11.92 11.29 -4.14
C ILE A 417 13.12 11.02 -5.04
N ALA A 418 13.03 9.99 -5.86
CA ALA A 418 14.10 9.69 -6.81
C ALA A 418 13.57 9.23 -8.16
N ALA A 419 14.41 9.36 -9.19
CA ALA A 419 14.12 8.89 -10.54
C ALA A 419 15.30 8.19 -11.19
N SER A 420 14.99 7.28 -12.12
CA SER A 420 15.95 6.62 -12.99
C SER A 420 15.24 5.97 -14.18
N THR A 421 15.90 5.90 -15.33
CA THR A 421 15.47 5.04 -16.45
C THR A 421 15.83 3.56 -16.18
N ASP A 422 16.77 3.30 -15.28
CA ASP A 422 17.17 1.98 -14.79
C ASP A 422 16.47 1.66 -13.44
N PRO A 423 15.45 0.78 -13.43
CA PRO A 423 14.76 0.37 -12.21
C PRO A 423 15.64 -0.49 -11.28
N VAL A 424 16.61 -1.22 -11.83
CA VAL A 424 17.47 -2.13 -11.06
C VAL A 424 18.45 -1.32 -10.22
N ALA A 425 19.14 -0.37 -10.84
CA ALA A 425 20.07 0.51 -10.14
C ALA A 425 19.34 1.35 -9.08
N LEU A 426 18.13 1.82 -9.38
CA LEU A 426 17.33 2.61 -8.45
C LEU A 426 16.90 1.80 -7.22
N ASP A 427 16.49 0.54 -7.42
CA ASP A 427 16.14 -0.39 -6.34
C ASP A 427 17.36 -0.73 -5.49
N TYR A 428 18.48 -1.09 -6.14
CA TYR A 428 19.74 -1.41 -5.47
C TYR A 428 20.21 -0.24 -4.60
N TRP A 429 20.40 0.94 -5.19
CA TRP A 429 20.99 2.08 -4.50
C TRP A 429 20.09 2.57 -3.36
N SER A 430 18.79 2.62 -3.59
CA SER A 430 17.83 3.13 -2.58
C SER A 430 17.65 2.16 -1.42
N ALA A 431 17.63 0.84 -1.68
CA ALA A 431 17.58 -0.13 -0.59
C ALA A 431 18.83 -0.05 0.30
N LYS A 432 20.02 0.07 -0.30
CA LYS A 432 21.29 0.18 0.43
C LYS A 432 21.41 1.49 1.22
N ASN A 433 21.26 2.62 0.53
CA ASN A 433 21.62 3.94 1.07
C ASN A 433 20.46 4.68 1.74
N VAL A 434 19.22 4.21 1.57
CA VAL A 434 18.04 4.79 2.24
C VAL A 434 17.46 3.79 3.23
N LEU A 435 17.10 2.59 2.77
CA LEU A 435 16.33 1.64 3.59
C LEU A 435 17.18 0.99 4.69
N CYS A 436 18.38 0.49 4.35
CA CYS A 436 19.30 -0.12 5.32
C CYS A 436 19.85 0.92 6.30
N GLN A 437 20.26 2.10 5.80
CA GLN A 437 20.70 3.19 6.67
C GLN A 437 19.61 3.65 7.64
N ALA A 438 18.35 3.70 7.19
CA ALA A 438 17.22 3.98 8.08
C ALA A 438 16.99 2.86 9.11
N ALA A 439 17.22 1.60 8.77
CA ALA A 439 17.13 0.49 9.71
C ALA A 439 18.22 0.56 10.78
N GLU A 440 19.46 0.87 10.38
CA GLU A 440 20.58 1.11 11.30
C GLU A 440 20.29 2.26 12.26
N TYR A 441 19.73 3.37 11.75
CA TYR A 441 19.33 4.50 12.60
C TYR A 441 18.26 4.12 13.64
N LEU A 442 17.42 3.13 13.33
CA LEU A 442 16.44 2.57 14.26
C LEU A 442 17.01 1.48 15.18
N GLU A 443 18.34 1.35 15.23
CA GLU A 443 19.07 0.42 16.09
C GLU A 443 18.80 -1.08 15.78
N TYR A 444 18.41 -1.42 14.54
CA TYR A 444 18.36 -2.81 14.12
C TYR A 444 19.76 -3.36 13.85
N GLU A 445 20.07 -4.54 14.41
CA GLU A 445 21.36 -5.21 14.20
C GLU A 445 21.36 -6.12 12.96
N LYS A 446 20.18 -6.62 12.57
CA LYS A 446 19.98 -7.47 11.38
C LYS A 446 18.94 -6.87 10.46
N TYR A 447 19.39 -6.55 9.25
CA TYR A 447 18.57 -6.00 8.17
C TYR A 447 18.88 -6.63 6.81
N SER A 448 19.43 -7.85 6.84
CA SER A 448 19.87 -8.59 5.67
C SER A 448 18.73 -8.86 4.67
N SER A 449 17.47 -8.93 5.13
CA SER A 449 16.30 -9.02 4.25
C SER A 449 16.12 -7.81 3.32
N MET A 450 16.68 -6.65 3.66
CA MET A 450 16.58 -5.43 2.84
C MET A 450 17.88 -5.11 2.11
N ASP A 451 18.96 -5.78 2.47
CA ASP A 451 20.30 -5.50 1.98
C ASP A 451 20.49 -6.05 0.55
N PRO A 452 20.71 -5.20 -0.46
CA PRO A 452 20.97 -5.66 -1.82
C PRO A 452 22.32 -6.36 -1.98
N ASP A 453 23.23 -6.34 -1.01
CA ASP A 453 24.50 -7.07 -1.07
C ASP A 453 24.42 -8.45 -0.38
N TYR A 454 23.27 -8.77 0.23
CA TYR A 454 23.09 -10.02 0.93
C TYR A 454 22.51 -11.10 0.01
N GLU A 455 23.39 -12.03 -0.42
CA GLU A 455 23.12 -13.13 -1.36
C GLU A 455 22.99 -14.51 -0.65
N PRO A 456 22.17 -14.73 0.40
CA PRO A 456 21.96 -16.09 0.86
C PRO A 456 21.10 -16.80 -0.19
N ILE A 457 21.48 -18.02 -0.54
CA ILE A 457 20.60 -18.91 -1.28
C ILE A 457 19.48 -19.31 -0.32
N SER A 458 18.23 -18.93 -0.60
CA SER A 458 17.08 -19.57 0.04
C SER A 458 17.03 -21.01 -0.46
N PRO A 459 17.31 -22.03 0.38
CA PRO A 459 17.36 -23.42 -0.08
C PRO A 459 15.96 -24.01 -0.30
N SER A 460 14.90 -23.20 -0.26
CA SER A 460 13.52 -23.68 -0.22
C SER A 460 12.55 -22.68 -0.82
N TYR A 461 12.28 -22.88 -2.10
CA TYR A 461 11.09 -22.39 -2.76
C TYR A 461 10.20 -23.59 -3.12
N PRO A 462 8.94 -23.69 -2.63
CA PRO A 462 8.29 -22.97 -1.54
C PRO A 462 8.58 -23.60 -0.17
N GLY A 463 9.12 -22.84 0.79
CA GLY A 463 9.42 -23.31 2.15
C GLY A 463 8.55 -22.69 3.25
N ASN A 464 8.64 -23.21 4.47
CA ASN A 464 8.06 -22.58 5.69
C ASN A 464 8.91 -21.38 6.19
N HIS A 465 9.80 -20.85 5.36
CA HIS A 465 10.67 -19.73 5.72
C HIS A 465 9.91 -18.41 5.62
N PRO A 466 10.24 -17.41 6.44
CA PRO A 466 9.58 -16.10 6.41
C PRO A 466 9.91 -15.30 5.14
N MET A 467 10.98 -15.69 4.43
CA MET A 467 11.45 -15.13 3.16
C MET A 467 11.57 -16.27 2.14
N ASP A 468 11.04 -16.07 0.94
CA ASP A 468 11.10 -17.07 -0.13
C ASP A 468 12.39 -16.95 -0.93
N GLU A 469 12.85 -15.72 -1.16
CA GLU A 469 14.12 -15.41 -1.84
C GLU A 469 14.68 -14.08 -1.33
N SER A 470 16.01 -13.92 -1.30
CA SER A 470 16.65 -12.68 -0.90
C SER A 470 16.36 -11.54 -1.88
N PHE A 471 16.42 -10.30 -1.38
CA PHE A 471 16.27 -9.12 -2.23
C PHE A 471 17.34 -9.08 -3.33
N HIS A 472 18.61 -9.34 -2.98
CA HIS A 472 19.71 -9.46 -3.92
C HIS A 472 19.39 -10.43 -5.07
N ASN A 473 19.00 -11.67 -4.75
CA ASN A 473 18.90 -12.74 -5.74
C ASN A 473 17.82 -12.47 -6.78
N TYR A 474 16.63 -12.02 -6.36
CA TYR A 474 15.57 -11.76 -7.32
C TYR A 474 15.86 -10.50 -8.15
N LEU A 475 16.50 -9.48 -7.55
CA LEU A 475 16.90 -8.28 -8.27
C LEU A 475 17.96 -8.63 -9.32
N ASN A 476 18.95 -9.45 -8.95
CA ASN A 476 20.00 -9.92 -9.87
C ASN A 476 19.42 -10.74 -11.02
N ARG A 477 18.55 -11.72 -10.74
CA ARG A 477 17.91 -12.51 -11.82
C ARG A 477 17.04 -11.65 -12.73
N SER A 478 16.34 -10.65 -12.18
CA SER A 478 15.59 -9.71 -13.01
C SER A 478 16.52 -8.87 -13.89
N ASN A 479 17.68 -8.45 -13.36
CA ASN A 479 18.70 -7.73 -14.10
C ASN A 479 19.34 -8.58 -15.21
N GLU A 480 19.65 -9.84 -14.94
CA GLU A 480 20.19 -10.79 -15.93
C GLU A 480 19.25 -10.92 -17.13
N VAL A 481 17.95 -11.15 -16.89
CA VAL A 481 16.93 -11.21 -17.95
C VAL A 481 16.87 -9.91 -18.75
N LEU A 482 16.98 -8.75 -18.09
CA LEU A 482 16.97 -7.45 -18.76
C LEU A 482 18.22 -7.25 -19.62
N ILE A 483 19.40 -7.62 -19.13
CA ILE A 483 20.65 -7.55 -19.89
C ILE A 483 20.60 -8.44 -21.14
N GLU A 484 20.04 -9.66 -21.02
CA GLU A 484 19.85 -10.57 -22.15
C GLU A 484 18.93 -9.97 -23.23
N HIS A 485 18.01 -9.08 -22.86
CA HIS A 485 17.14 -8.35 -23.76
C HIS A 485 17.70 -6.99 -24.23
N GLY A 486 18.97 -6.71 -23.94
CA GLY A 486 19.70 -5.55 -24.45
C GLY A 486 19.58 -4.30 -23.60
N TYR A 487 19.00 -4.37 -22.40
CA TYR A 487 19.05 -3.26 -21.45
C TYR A 487 20.43 -3.17 -20.80
N SER A 488 20.91 -1.94 -20.57
CA SER A 488 22.19 -1.69 -19.88
C SER A 488 22.00 -1.46 -18.38
N PHE A 489 21.02 -2.13 -17.78
CA PHE A 489 20.70 -1.99 -16.37
C PHE A 489 21.77 -2.63 -15.48
N THR A 490 21.89 -2.16 -14.25
CA THR A 490 23.02 -2.56 -13.38
C THR A 490 22.66 -2.65 -11.90
N MET A 491 23.28 -3.61 -11.22
CA MET A 491 23.43 -3.64 -9.75
C MET A 491 24.84 -3.22 -9.30
N ASP A 492 25.77 -3.02 -10.24
CA ASP A 492 27.15 -2.64 -9.98
C ASP A 492 27.24 -1.14 -9.66
N PRO A 493 27.61 -0.74 -8.42
CA PRO A 493 27.77 0.67 -8.04
C PRO A 493 28.77 1.41 -8.93
N ASP A 494 29.81 0.73 -9.43
CA ASP A 494 30.82 1.34 -10.30
C ASP A 494 30.25 1.75 -11.68
N ARG A 495 29.01 1.35 -11.98
CA ARG A 495 28.21 1.77 -13.15
C ARG A 495 27.06 2.69 -12.78
N MET A 496 27.07 3.35 -11.62
CA MET A 496 25.99 4.25 -11.20
C MET A 496 26.50 5.69 -11.04
N ASN A 497 25.82 6.64 -11.67
CA ASN A 497 25.95 8.05 -11.30
C ASN A 497 24.80 8.41 -10.37
N VAL A 498 25.09 9.06 -9.26
CA VAL A 498 24.13 9.46 -8.24
C VAL A 498 24.22 10.96 -8.06
N PHE A 499 23.19 11.64 -8.52
CA PHE A 499 23.04 13.10 -8.42
C PHE A 499 22.06 13.41 -7.30
N ILE A 500 22.42 14.34 -6.42
CA ILE A 500 21.61 14.67 -5.25
C ILE A 500 21.40 16.18 -5.17
N THR A 501 20.17 16.58 -4.89
CA THR A 501 19.87 17.98 -4.54
C THR A 501 19.04 18.06 -3.27
N ASN A 502 19.27 19.12 -2.49
CA ASN A 502 18.51 19.43 -1.29
C ASN A 502 17.69 20.69 -1.54
N LEU A 503 16.37 20.63 -1.32
CA LEU A 503 15.54 21.83 -1.39
C LEU A 503 15.67 22.64 -0.09
N GLU A 504 16.06 23.91 -0.22
CA GLU A 504 16.33 24.80 0.92
C GLU A 504 15.06 25.42 1.57
N ASN A 505 13.87 25.23 0.97
CA ASN A 505 12.63 25.94 1.34
C ASN A 505 11.42 25.04 1.67
N SER A 506 11.65 23.76 1.97
CA SER A 506 10.60 22.89 2.49
C SER A 506 10.28 23.32 3.93
N THR A 507 9.22 24.13 4.10
CA THR A 507 8.66 24.38 5.42
C THR A 507 8.21 23.04 5.97
N THR A 508 8.80 22.58 7.08
CA THR A 508 8.35 21.36 7.75
C THR A 508 6.84 21.43 7.91
N PRO A 509 6.07 20.54 7.27
CA PRO A 509 4.63 20.63 7.25
C PRO A 509 4.09 20.61 8.67
N ILE A 510 3.29 21.62 9.02
CA ILE A 510 2.64 21.71 10.33
C ILE A 510 1.66 20.54 10.42
N PRO A 511 1.71 19.70 11.47
CA PRO A 511 0.77 18.60 11.64
C PRO A 511 -0.66 19.14 11.57
N THR A 512 -1.47 18.61 10.65
CA THR A 512 -2.91 18.88 10.67
C THR A 512 -3.49 18.31 11.96
N GLU A 513 -4.03 19.16 12.83
CA GLU A 513 -4.77 18.71 14.01
C GLU A 513 -5.96 17.86 13.55
N HIS A 514 -5.92 16.57 13.81
CA HIS A 514 -7.12 15.75 13.73
C HIS A 514 -8.05 16.14 14.90
N PRO A 515 -9.36 16.31 14.68
CA PRO A 515 -10.29 16.60 15.76
C PRO A 515 -10.16 15.50 16.82
N THR A 516 -9.89 15.91 18.06
CA THR A 516 -9.69 15.03 19.22
C THR A 516 -10.86 14.06 19.35
N ASP A 517 -10.64 12.80 18.97
CA ASP A 517 -11.64 11.76 19.17
C ASP A 517 -11.62 11.26 20.61
N PHE A 518 -12.80 10.90 21.11
CA PHE A 518 -13.22 10.56 22.48
C PHE A 518 -12.50 9.36 23.15
N SER A 519 -11.20 9.16 22.93
CA SER A 519 -10.45 7.94 23.22
C SER A 519 -9.94 7.81 24.67
N MET A 520 -9.79 8.91 25.41
CA MET A 520 -9.29 8.87 26.80
C MET A 520 -10.24 8.18 27.80
N ILE A 521 -11.51 7.96 27.46
CA ILE A 521 -12.48 7.35 28.39
C ILE A 521 -12.41 5.81 28.37
N LEU A 522 -11.79 5.17 27.36
CA LEU A 522 -11.84 3.70 27.22
C LEU A 522 -10.64 2.94 27.82
N VAL A 523 -9.45 3.55 27.93
CA VAL A 523 -8.25 2.88 28.47
C VAL A 523 -8.43 2.44 29.94
N GLY A 524 -9.22 3.20 30.71
CA GLY A 524 -9.58 2.83 32.08
C GLY A 524 -10.40 1.53 32.18
N SER A 525 -11.13 1.15 31.13
CA SER A 525 -12.04 0.00 31.16
C SER A 525 -11.35 -1.36 30.94
N SER A 526 -10.24 -1.38 30.20
CA SER A 526 -9.46 -2.61 29.90
C SER A 526 -8.67 -3.10 31.12
N ILE A 527 -8.11 -2.17 31.89
CA ILE A 527 -7.40 -2.48 33.15
C ILE A 527 -8.38 -3.07 34.17
N ILE A 528 -9.60 -2.53 34.25
CA ILE A 528 -10.66 -3.04 35.14
C ILE A 528 -11.13 -4.44 34.72
N GLY A 529 -11.21 -4.72 33.41
CA GLY A 529 -11.54 -6.04 32.87
C GLY A 529 -10.50 -7.12 33.21
N GLY A 530 -9.21 -6.81 33.05
CA GLY A 530 -8.12 -7.71 33.43
C GLY A 530 -8.06 -7.99 34.93
N LEU A 531 -8.26 -6.95 35.76
CA LEU A 531 -8.35 -7.10 37.22
C LEU A 531 -9.55 -7.96 37.66
N LEU A 532 -10.67 -7.89 36.94
CA LEU A 532 -11.86 -8.72 37.18
C LEU A 532 -11.60 -10.20 36.89
N VAL A 533 -10.89 -10.52 35.80
CA VAL A 533 -10.52 -11.91 35.47
C VAL A 533 -9.58 -12.50 36.52
N ILE A 534 -8.57 -11.73 36.94
CA ILE A 534 -7.63 -12.14 37.98
C ILE A 534 -8.36 -12.35 39.31
N ALA A 535 -9.27 -11.45 39.70
CA ALA A 535 -10.05 -11.58 40.92
C ALA A 535 -10.95 -12.83 40.92
N VAL A 536 -11.57 -13.15 39.79
CA VAL A 536 -12.38 -14.37 39.62
C VAL A 536 -11.52 -15.63 39.69
N LEU A 537 -10.34 -15.65 39.05
CA LEU A 537 -9.43 -16.80 39.07
C LEU A 537 -8.82 -17.03 40.46
N VAL A 538 -8.43 -15.97 41.18
CA VAL A 538 -7.92 -16.04 42.55
C VAL A 538 -9.00 -16.55 43.52
N TYR A 539 -10.26 -16.14 43.34
CA TYR A 539 -11.38 -16.62 44.14
C TYR A 539 -11.69 -18.11 43.88
N LEU A 540 -11.52 -18.59 42.64
CA LEU A 540 -11.70 -20.00 42.28
C LEU A 540 -10.55 -20.90 42.78
N ARG A 541 -9.33 -20.37 42.96
CA ARG A 541 -8.16 -21.14 43.44
C ARG A 541 -8.11 -21.35 44.96
N LYS A 542 -8.83 -20.55 45.75
CA LYS A 542 -8.84 -20.62 47.23
C LYS A 542 -9.92 -21.54 47.81
N LYS A 543 -10.58 -22.39 47.01
CA LYS A 543 -11.58 -23.36 47.47
C LYS A 543 -11.37 -24.74 46.92
#